data_AF-A0A1L6JFF1-F1
#
_entry.id   AF-A0A1L6JFF1-F1
#
_cell.length_a   1.000
_cell.length_b   1.000
_cell.length_c   1.000
_cell.angle_alpha   90.00
_cell.angle_beta   90.00
_cell.angle_gamma   90.00
#
_symmetry.space_group_name_H-M   'P 1'
#
loop_
_entity.id
_entity.type
_entity.pdbx_description
1 polymer ?
#
loop_
_entity_poly.entity_id
_entity_poly.type
_entity_poly.pdbx_seq_one_letter_code
_entity_poly.pdbx_strand_id
1 'polypeptide(L)'
;MRTMFKGFTAAVFVVGLAATAHAETKPGTPAPAATEAADAKPVKDKRYCVRGTLTGSRLVRQECHTRAEWLAQGFDPLDKK
;
A
#
# COMPACT_ATOMS: atom_id res chain seq x y z
N MET A 1 28.77 -20.79 -32.91
CA MET A 1 29.73 -19.67 -32.98
C MET A 1 29.08 -18.43 -32.36
N ARG A 2 29.63 -17.89 -31.27
CA ARG A 2 29.46 -16.51 -30.72
C ARG A 2 28.02 -16.11 -30.33
N THR A 3 27.69 -15.66 -29.12
CA THR A 3 28.47 -14.88 -28.15
C THR A 3 27.79 -14.91 -26.78
N MET A 4 28.63 -15.00 -25.75
CA MET A 4 28.30 -14.95 -24.34
C MET A 4 27.85 -13.54 -23.94
N PHE A 5 26.77 -13.39 -23.16
CA PHE A 5 26.51 -12.17 -22.41
C PHE A 5 27.00 -12.35 -20.98
N LYS A 6 28.15 -11.74 -20.72
CA LYS A 6 28.89 -11.74 -19.47
C LYS A 6 28.49 -10.48 -18.70
N GLY A 7 27.82 -10.69 -17.58
CA GLY A 7 27.85 -9.89 -16.33
C GLY A 7 27.61 -8.38 -16.38
N PHE A 8 26.75 -7.91 -15.46
CA PHE A 8 27.15 -6.83 -14.54
C PHE A 8 26.27 -6.86 -13.30
N THR A 9 26.73 -7.53 -12.24
CA THR A 9 26.24 -7.36 -10.88
C THR A 9 27.06 -6.26 -10.20
N ALA A 10 26.43 -5.16 -9.82
CA ALA A 10 26.98 -4.22 -8.85
C ALA A 10 25.82 -3.60 -8.06
N ALA A 11 25.54 -4.18 -6.90
CA ALA A 11 24.64 -3.60 -5.90
C ALA A 11 25.39 -2.47 -5.17
N VAL A 12 24.84 -1.26 -5.19
CA VAL A 12 25.31 -0.14 -4.38
C VAL A 12 24.27 0.09 -3.28
N PHE A 13 24.52 -0.42 -2.08
CA PHE A 13 23.75 -0.09 -0.89
C PHE A 13 24.37 1.15 -0.24
N VAL A 14 23.66 2.28 -0.33
CA VAL A 14 24.00 3.53 0.35
C VAL A 14 23.68 3.36 1.85
N VAL A 15 24.71 3.44 2.69
CA VAL A 15 24.57 3.52 4.15
C VAL A 15 24.13 4.95 4.49
N GLY A 16 22.86 5.13 4.84
CA GLY A 16 22.34 6.37 5.42
C GLY A 16 22.59 6.41 6.93
N LEU A 17 23.44 7.34 7.38
CA LEU A 17 23.56 7.71 8.80
C LEU A 17 22.24 8.36 9.25
N ALA A 18 21.52 7.73 10.17
CA ALA A 18 20.43 8.38 10.89
C ALA A 18 21.01 9.19 12.06
N ALA A 19 21.05 10.52 11.90
CA ALA A 19 21.31 11.44 13.01
C ALA A 19 20.07 11.48 13.93
N THR A 20 20.23 11.08 15.19
CA THR A 20 19.17 11.19 16.20
C THR A 20 19.07 12.64 16.67
N ALA A 21 18.06 13.35 16.18
CA ALA A 21 17.70 14.66 16.71
C ALA A 21 17.16 14.49 18.15
N HIS A 22 17.96 14.86 19.15
CA HIS A 22 17.51 14.96 20.53
C HIS A 22 16.76 16.30 20.70
N ALA A 23 15.46 16.22 20.98
CA ALA A 23 14.65 17.40 21.31
C ALA A 23 14.85 17.78 22.79
N GLU A 24 15.15 19.05 23.01
CA GLU A 24 15.41 19.67 24.31
C GLU A 24 14.07 19.90 25.04
N THR A 25 13.91 19.34 26.25
CA THR A 25 12.69 19.49 27.04
C THR A 25 12.69 20.80 27.83
N LYS A 26 11.88 21.77 27.40
CA LYS A 26 11.52 22.95 28.21
C LYS A 26 10.36 22.60 29.15
N PRO A 27 10.45 22.86 30.46
CA PRO A 27 9.36 22.57 31.39
C PRO A 27 8.37 23.75 31.45
N GLY A 28 7.08 23.45 31.36
CA GLY A 28 6.01 24.34 31.84
C GLY A 28 4.96 24.72 30.82
N THR A 29 3.99 23.82 30.60
CA THR A 29 2.59 24.16 30.31
C THR A 29 1.73 23.02 30.89
N PRO A 30 0.70 23.27 31.72
CA PRO A 30 -0.19 22.21 32.19
C PRO A 30 -0.87 21.56 30.98
N ALA A 31 -0.83 20.23 30.95
CA ALA A 31 -1.35 19.43 29.85
C ALA A 31 -2.81 19.79 29.57
N PRO A 32 -3.21 20.07 28.31
CA PRO A 32 -4.62 20.01 27.97
C PRO A 32 -5.10 18.60 28.33
N ALA A 33 -6.20 18.51 29.09
CA ALA A 33 -6.86 17.23 29.32
C ALA A 33 -7.05 16.57 27.96
N ALA A 34 -6.44 15.40 27.79
CA ALA A 34 -6.60 14.59 26.61
C ALA A 34 -8.07 14.18 26.53
N THR A 35 -8.88 15.00 25.87
CA THR A 35 -10.00 14.46 25.12
C THR A 35 -9.37 13.46 24.17
N GLU A 36 -9.62 12.17 24.44
CA GLU A 36 -9.39 11.07 23.52
C GLU A 36 -10.32 11.27 22.31
N ALA A 37 -10.07 12.31 21.53
CA ALA A 37 -10.64 12.44 20.19
C ALA A 37 -9.87 11.48 19.30
N ALA A 38 -10.29 10.22 19.38
CA ALA A 38 -10.36 9.26 18.30
C ALA A 38 -9.51 9.63 17.07
N ASP A 39 -8.20 9.44 17.16
CA ASP A 39 -7.33 9.26 15.99
C ASP A 39 -7.57 7.85 15.42
N ALA A 40 -8.84 7.52 15.19
CA ALA A 40 -9.23 6.37 14.41
C ALA A 40 -8.86 6.72 12.97
N LYS A 41 -7.63 6.38 12.57
CA LYS A 41 -7.23 6.41 11.16
C LYS A 41 -8.39 5.83 10.37
N PRO A 42 -8.95 6.53 9.38
CA PRO A 42 -10.09 6.01 8.63
C PRO A 42 -9.67 4.64 8.13
N VAL A 43 -10.35 3.60 8.60
CA VAL A 43 -10.13 2.24 8.15
C VAL A 43 -10.53 2.27 6.68
N LYS A 44 -9.55 2.51 5.80
CA LYS A 44 -9.80 2.56 4.36
C LYS A 44 -10.38 1.20 3.99
N ASP A 45 -11.62 1.20 3.53
CA ASP A 45 -12.28 -0.03 3.09
C ASP A 45 -11.38 -0.73 2.06
N LYS A 46 -11.06 -1.99 2.35
CA LYS A 46 -10.23 -2.80 1.46
C LYS A 46 -11.01 -3.00 0.16
N ARG A 47 -10.47 -2.47 -0.94
CA ARG A 47 -10.99 -2.69 -2.29
C ARG A 47 -10.24 -3.83 -2.95
N TYR A 48 -10.98 -4.63 -3.71
CA TYR A 48 -10.50 -5.76 -4.48
C TYR A 48 -10.70 -5.46 -5.96
N CYS A 49 -9.60 -5.53 -6.71
CA CYS A 49 -9.60 -5.17 -8.12
C CYS A 49 -9.53 -6.42 -9.00
N VAL A 50 -10.61 -6.68 -9.73
CA VAL A 50 -10.74 -7.84 -10.62
C VAL A 50 -10.51 -7.39 -12.04
N ARG A 51 -9.67 -8.12 -12.79
CA ARG A 51 -9.47 -7.86 -14.22
C ARG A 51 -10.60 -8.51 -15.00
N GLY A 52 -11.28 -7.70 -15.83
CA GLY A 52 -12.32 -8.17 -16.72
C GLY A 52 -11.77 -9.00 -17.89
N THR A 53 -12.66 -9.36 -18.80
CA THR A 53 -12.30 -10.11 -20.01
C THR A 53 -11.81 -9.15 -21.09
N LEU A 54 -10.86 -9.60 -21.94
CA LEU A 54 -10.46 -8.86 -23.14
C LEU A 54 -11.66 -8.69 -24.07
N THR A 55 -12.19 -7.47 -24.18
CA THR A 55 -13.31 -7.16 -25.05
C THR A 55 -12.82 -6.48 -26.33
N GLY A 56 -12.59 -7.22 -27.43
CA GLY A 56 -12.38 -6.70 -28.80
C GLY A 56 -11.25 -5.66 -28.99
N SER A 57 -11.37 -4.50 -28.37
CA SER A 57 -10.27 -3.65 -27.94
C SER A 57 -9.33 -4.47 -27.03
N ARG A 58 -8.05 -4.55 -27.40
CA ARG A 58 -7.00 -5.32 -26.71
C ARG A 58 -6.66 -4.78 -25.29
N LEU A 59 -7.53 -3.95 -24.73
CA LEU A 59 -7.40 -3.34 -23.42
C LEU A 59 -8.30 -4.06 -22.41
N VAL A 60 -7.68 -4.67 -21.41
CA VAL A 60 -8.39 -5.26 -20.27
C VAL A 60 -8.79 -4.16 -19.30
N ARG A 61 -10.08 -4.06 -19.01
CA ARG A 61 -10.59 -3.19 -17.94
C ARG A 61 -10.39 -3.89 -16.58
N GLN A 62 -10.17 -3.08 -15.55
CA GLN A 62 -10.07 -3.56 -14.18
C GLN A 62 -11.06 -2.79 -13.32
N GLU A 63 -11.94 -3.51 -12.64
CA GLU A 63 -12.96 -2.96 -11.77
C GLU A 63 -12.54 -3.20 -10.32
N CYS A 64 -12.61 -2.16 -9.48
CA CYS A 64 -12.21 -2.20 -8.08
C CYS A 64 -13.39 -1.86 -7.18
N HIS A 65 -13.89 -2.85 -6.44
CA HIS A 65 -14.99 -2.69 -5.49
C HIS A 65 -14.62 -3.22 -4.11
N THR A 66 -15.37 -2.82 -3.09
CA THR A 66 -15.30 -3.44 -1.76
C THR A 66 -15.83 -4.88 -1.82
N ARG A 67 -15.49 -5.71 -0.83
CA ARG A 67 -16.03 -7.09 -0.79
C ARG A 67 -17.55 -7.11 -0.73
N ALA A 68 -18.18 -6.19 0.01
CA ALA A 68 -19.63 -6.11 0.12
C ALA A 68 -20.29 -5.82 -1.24
N GLU A 69 -19.72 -4.90 -2.02
CA GLU A 69 -20.19 -4.59 -3.37
C GLU A 69 -20.00 -5.76 -4.35
N TRP A 70 -18.90 -6.51 -4.24
CA TRP A 70 -18.71 -7.71 -5.05
C TRP A 70 -19.73 -8.80 -4.69
N LEU A 71 -19.97 -9.02 -3.40
CA LEU A 71 -20.97 -9.98 -2.93
C LEU A 71 -22.39 -9.58 -3.37
N ALA A 72 -22.71 -8.29 -3.41
CA ALA A 72 -23.96 -7.79 -3.96
C ALA A 72 -24.11 -8.10 -5.46
N GLN A 73 -22.99 -8.23 -6.19
CA GLN A 73 -22.95 -8.67 -7.58
C GLN A 73 -22.88 -10.22 -7.72
N GLY A 74 -22.87 -10.95 -6.61
CA GLY A 74 -22.80 -12.42 -6.60
C GLY A 74 -21.41 -13.01 -6.84
N PHE A 75 -20.35 -12.21 -6.66
CA PHE A 75 -18.96 -12.63 -6.83
C PHE A 75 -18.17 -12.42 -5.53
N ASP A 76 -17.38 -13.40 -5.08
CA ASP A 76 -16.45 -13.20 -3.94
C ASP A 76 -15.00 -13.13 -4.44
N PRO A 77 -14.33 -11.97 -4.36
CA PRO A 77 -12.95 -11.82 -4.81
C PRO A 77 -11.92 -12.56 -3.96
N LEU A 78 -12.33 -13.12 -2.81
CA LEU A 78 -11.44 -13.87 -1.91
C LEU A 78 -11.64 -15.39 -1.96
N ASP A 79 -12.62 -15.88 -2.72
CA ASP A 79 -12.85 -17.31 -2.86
C ASP A 79 -11.69 -17.94 -3.65
N LYS A 80 -10.90 -18.77 -2.97
CA LYS A 80 -9.80 -19.52 -3.56
C LYS A 80 -10.36 -20.87 -3.99
N LYS A 81 -10.64 -21.03 -5.28
CA LYS A 81 -10.82 -22.35 -5.89
C LYS A 81 -9.51 -23.13 -5.93
#